data_AF-A0AA39ZVJ8-F1
#
_entry.id   AF-A0AA39ZVJ8-F1
#
_cell.length_a   1.000
_cell.length_b   1.000
_cell.length_c   1.000
_cell.angle_alpha   90.00
_cell.angle_beta   90.00
_cell.angle_gamma   90.00
#
_symmetry.space_group_name_H-M   'P 1'
#
loop_
_entity.id
_entity.type
_entity.pdbx_description
1 polymer ?
#
loop_
_entity_poly.entity_id
_entity_poly.type
_entity_poly.pdbx_seq_one_letter_code
_entity_poly.pdbx_strand_id
1 'polypeptide(L)'
;MATTNTASPTAHQPNPSHLSATEVENCLRSVGPIFHVLPPNRRALWTTISFALQPPSIADKGGSAAFSLKVYKEWVKRAPLPHGDGGAPLSLTYSESAGGSFGLDIRPHVLGCGKTELENALASLYAVALQVAVEQHLTEGGDERLHLSSGGNLYFCPPHPVPGAIIRGTCTCSPPSRNAIGSACTRLNNLWNRAESFNGAFDDVRHRISAALGLQTRHHIVLHPSGTDAEYTPLLIGTGSAKALGCSGVVNVVVGVGEVGSNTPNAAGGRHFSKFVPSGGAVSAKALVGNFPQGTDVLELGARLADGSKVPNFDQQVVEAIEQAEARLEKPFYLVHALSGSKLGSCITHRKLVTDIQTRLGNRVLIVLDACQGRTESEELDWYLSRGAVVLMTASKFYGAPGFCGMAVVPDSAASLLREGVTVPPGLADYLTKYQVPSDLKAFRTALPAEPINVGLLLRWTCGVEEMERLARVGSDARGGIRRWVYAVKDLIRRECPNLELMPESSCPTSEASQLGGVNSIISFRLLTSEDRAPLATAALKQIHRWLTADVSGLLPDCAGEEERRLAALRCFIGQPVAIGDLAVLRLAIGAALAAELGEDPSVLETVLREDEKVLGKIGVLLKYHKAM
;
A
#
# COMPACT_ATOMS: atom_id res chain seq x y z
N MET A 1 -54.89 -27.57 -68.86
CA MET A 1 -54.73 -27.84 -67.41
C MET A 1 -53.33 -28.40 -67.25
N ALA A 2 -52.40 -27.89 -66.45
CA ALA A 2 -52.48 -26.99 -65.33
C ALA A 2 -51.21 -26.11 -65.27
N THR A 3 -51.39 -24.92 -64.71
CA THR A 3 -50.38 -23.96 -64.28
C THR A 3 -49.56 -24.52 -63.11
N THR A 4 -48.24 -24.45 -63.16
CA THR A 4 -47.37 -24.70 -62.00
C THR A 4 -46.60 -23.44 -61.65
N ASN A 5 -47.04 -22.83 -60.54
CA ASN A 5 -46.43 -21.72 -59.82
C ASN A 5 -44.98 -22.04 -59.43
N THR A 6 -44.04 -21.18 -59.81
CA THR A 6 -42.71 -21.07 -59.22
C THR A 6 -42.76 -20.15 -58.00
N ALA A 7 -43.00 -20.73 -56.82
CA ALA A 7 -42.76 -20.03 -55.55
C ALA A 7 -41.29 -20.19 -55.17
N SER A 8 -40.55 -19.08 -55.17
CA SER A 8 -39.22 -19.00 -54.55
C SER A 8 -39.39 -18.90 -53.04
N PRO A 9 -38.71 -19.72 -52.22
CA PRO A 9 -38.68 -19.49 -50.78
C PRO A 9 -37.69 -18.35 -50.52
N THR A 10 -38.20 -17.16 -50.24
CA THR A 10 -37.43 -16.11 -49.56
C THR A 10 -36.96 -16.67 -48.23
N ALA A 11 -35.68 -16.98 -48.14
CA ALA A 11 -35.01 -17.23 -46.88
C ALA A 11 -35.13 -15.94 -46.04
N HIS A 12 -36.00 -15.97 -45.02
CA HIS A 12 -35.99 -14.99 -43.95
C HIS A 12 -34.60 -15.04 -43.31
N GLN A 13 -33.74 -14.07 -43.63
CA GLN A 13 -32.68 -13.69 -42.71
C GLN A 13 -33.37 -13.26 -41.40
N PRO A 14 -32.94 -13.76 -40.23
CA PRO A 14 -33.51 -13.31 -38.97
C PRO A 14 -33.25 -11.81 -38.85
N ASN A 15 -34.33 -11.02 -38.74
CA ASN A 15 -34.25 -9.62 -38.34
C ASN A 15 -33.39 -9.55 -37.06
N PRO A 16 -32.44 -8.61 -36.93
CA PRO A 16 -31.75 -8.40 -35.66
C PRO A 16 -32.83 -8.15 -34.60
N SER A 17 -32.91 -9.05 -33.62
CA SER A 17 -33.95 -9.04 -32.60
C SER A 17 -33.93 -7.68 -31.89
N HIS A 18 -34.95 -6.86 -32.16
CA HIS A 18 -35.06 -5.54 -31.56
C HIS A 18 -35.30 -5.68 -30.06
N LEU A 19 -34.45 -5.07 -29.24
CA LEU A 19 -34.61 -5.05 -27.79
C LEU A 19 -35.70 -4.04 -27.41
N SER A 20 -36.69 -4.51 -26.67
CA SER A 20 -37.66 -3.65 -26.00
C SER A 20 -37.00 -2.84 -24.88
N ALA A 21 -37.64 -1.73 -24.48
CA ALA A 21 -37.19 -0.94 -23.33
C ALA A 21 -37.03 -1.80 -22.06
N THR A 22 -37.98 -2.71 -21.83
CA THR A 22 -37.95 -3.66 -20.71
C THR A 22 -36.75 -4.60 -20.77
N GLU A 23 -36.39 -5.12 -21.96
CA GLU A 23 -35.21 -5.98 -22.11
C GLU A 23 -33.92 -5.22 -21.83
N VAL A 24 -33.81 -3.97 -22.27
CA VAL A 24 -32.67 -3.10 -21.97
C VAL A 24 -32.57 -2.80 -20.47
N GLU A 25 -33.68 -2.46 -19.81
CA GLU A 25 -33.69 -2.26 -18.36
C GLU A 25 -33.29 -3.54 -17.60
N ASN A 26 -33.74 -4.70 -18.06
CA ASN A 26 -33.34 -5.98 -17.49
C ASN A 26 -31.84 -6.26 -17.67
N CYS A 27 -31.26 -5.89 -18.83
CA CYS A 27 -29.82 -5.99 -19.06
C CYS A 27 -29.04 -5.07 -18.11
N LEU A 28 -29.49 -3.82 -17.92
CA LEU A 28 -28.87 -2.89 -16.96
C LEU A 28 -28.86 -3.47 -15.54
N ARG A 29 -29.99 -4.07 -15.11
CA ARG A 29 -30.12 -4.67 -13.78
C ARG A 29 -29.33 -5.98 -13.62
N SER A 30 -29.12 -6.74 -14.70
CA SER A 30 -28.43 -8.03 -14.64
C SER A 30 -26.90 -7.92 -14.62
N VAL A 31 -26.34 -6.87 -15.23
CA VAL A 31 -24.88 -6.73 -15.39
C VAL A 31 -24.19 -6.31 -14.10
N GLY A 32 -24.83 -5.49 -13.26
CA GLY A 32 -24.25 -5.12 -11.98
C GLY A 32 -25.16 -4.25 -11.11
N PRO A 33 -24.90 -4.20 -9.78
CA PRO A 33 -25.76 -3.52 -8.82
C PRO A 33 -25.66 -1.99 -8.88
N ILE A 34 -24.78 -1.45 -9.72
CA ILE A 34 -24.47 -0.01 -9.78
C ILE A 34 -25.30 0.73 -10.83
N PHE A 35 -26.01 0.04 -11.71
CA PHE A 35 -26.80 0.65 -12.78
C PHE A 35 -28.19 1.03 -12.26
N HIS A 36 -28.44 2.34 -12.14
CA HIS A 36 -29.72 2.86 -11.68
C HIS A 36 -30.46 3.54 -12.82
N VAL A 37 -31.51 2.90 -13.32
CA VAL A 37 -32.39 3.46 -14.36
C VAL A 37 -33.08 4.71 -13.81
N LEU A 38 -32.96 5.81 -14.55
CA LEU A 38 -33.58 7.09 -14.21
C LEU A 38 -35.00 7.16 -14.79
N PRO A 39 -35.94 7.83 -14.09
CA PRO A 39 -37.28 7.99 -14.61
C PRO A 39 -37.27 8.75 -15.95
N PRO A 40 -38.17 8.39 -16.89
CA PRO A 40 -38.22 9.03 -18.20
C PRO A 40 -38.48 10.53 -18.06
N ASN A 41 -37.71 11.34 -18.77
CA ASN A 41 -37.92 12.78 -18.80
C ASN A 41 -39.27 13.04 -19.50
N ARG A 42 -40.20 13.76 -18.85
CA ARG A 42 -41.57 14.01 -19.36
C ARG A 42 -41.62 14.70 -20.73
N ARG A 43 -40.49 15.18 -21.25
CA ARG A 43 -40.32 15.81 -22.57
C ARG A 43 -39.55 14.96 -23.59
N ALA A 44 -39.01 13.80 -23.22
CA ALA A 44 -38.27 12.92 -24.13
C ALA A 44 -39.17 11.79 -24.65
N LEU A 45 -39.09 11.51 -25.95
CA LEU A 45 -39.70 10.33 -26.57
C LEU A 45 -39.15 9.06 -25.89
N TRP A 46 -39.93 7.96 -25.88
CA TRP A 46 -39.58 6.63 -25.34
C TRP A 46 -38.39 5.94 -26.06
N THR A 47 -37.54 6.72 -26.72
CA THR A 47 -36.46 6.29 -27.60
C THR A 47 -35.11 6.22 -26.90
N THR A 48 -34.99 6.71 -25.66
CA THR A 48 -33.75 6.70 -24.90
C THR A 48 -33.98 6.27 -23.47
N ILE A 49 -33.22 5.28 -23.01
CA ILE A 49 -33.18 4.88 -21.60
C ILE A 49 -32.02 5.60 -20.93
N SER A 50 -32.31 6.35 -19.87
CA SER A 50 -31.29 7.05 -19.09
C SER A 50 -30.98 6.27 -17.82
N PHE A 51 -29.70 6.21 -17.43
CA PHE A 51 -29.28 5.58 -16.18
C PHE A 51 -28.08 6.32 -15.56
N ALA A 52 -27.84 6.11 -14.26
CA ALA A 52 -26.67 6.63 -13.56
C ALA A 52 -25.90 5.49 -12.89
N LEU A 53 -24.60 5.68 -12.66
CA LEU A 53 -23.80 4.76 -11.86
C LEU A 53 -23.84 5.21 -10.40
N GLN A 54 -24.36 4.38 -9.50
CA GLN A 54 -24.35 4.63 -8.06
C GLN A 54 -23.78 3.40 -7.35
N PRO A 55 -22.45 3.29 -7.25
CA PRO A 55 -21.82 2.19 -6.56
C PRO A 55 -22.10 2.24 -5.05
N PRO A 56 -22.42 1.11 -4.40
CA PRO A 56 -22.75 1.08 -2.97
C PRO A 56 -21.67 1.63 -2.03
N SER A 57 -20.42 1.68 -2.49
CA SER A 57 -19.27 2.13 -1.70
C SER A 57 -18.92 3.60 -1.88
N ILE A 58 -19.55 4.33 -2.79
CA ILE A 58 -19.34 5.78 -2.98
C ILE A 58 -20.57 6.52 -2.46
N ALA A 59 -20.37 7.34 -1.43
CA ALA A 59 -21.45 8.07 -0.79
C ALA A 59 -21.97 9.23 -1.65
N ASP A 60 -23.24 9.56 -1.44
CA ASP A 60 -23.98 10.71 -1.96
C ASP A 60 -24.12 10.85 -3.51
N LYS A 61 -25.04 11.74 -3.91
CA LYS A 61 -25.35 11.99 -5.34
C LYS A 61 -24.23 12.75 -6.06
N GLY A 62 -23.49 13.61 -5.34
CA GLY A 62 -22.39 14.39 -5.91
C GLY A 62 -21.19 13.50 -6.25
N GLY A 63 -20.83 12.58 -5.35
CA GLY A 63 -19.81 11.56 -5.57
C GLY A 63 -20.15 10.66 -6.76
N SER A 64 -21.42 10.25 -6.89
CA SER A 64 -21.89 9.42 -8.00
C SER A 64 -21.75 10.07 -9.38
N ALA A 65 -21.98 11.39 -9.49
CA ALA A 65 -21.84 12.11 -10.76
C ALA A 65 -20.38 12.25 -11.19
N ALA A 66 -19.49 12.64 -10.26
CA ALA A 66 -18.05 12.73 -10.51
C ALA A 66 -17.44 11.37 -10.85
N PHE A 67 -17.88 10.32 -10.15
CA PHE A 67 -17.52 8.94 -10.46
C PHE A 67 -17.95 8.56 -11.89
N SER A 68 -19.21 8.81 -12.25
CA SER A 68 -19.75 8.50 -13.58
C SER A 68 -18.97 9.19 -14.71
N LEU A 69 -18.58 10.45 -14.51
CA LEU A 69 -17.73 11.19 -15.46
C LEU A 69 -16.38 10.51 -15.68
N LYS A 70 -15.74 10.10 -14.57
CA LYS A 70 -14.44 9.43 -14.61
C LYS A 70 -14.55 8.07 -15.32
N VAL A 71 -15.59 7.30 -15.01
CA VAL A 71 -15.87 6.01 -15.69
C VAL A 71 -16.06 6.20 -17.18
N TYR A 72 -16.90 7.17 -17.59
CA TYR A 72 -17.14 7.44 -19.01
C TYR A 72 -15.85 7.80 -19.76
N LYS A 73 -15.04 8.72 -19.20
CA LYS A 73 -13.76 9.12 -19.79
C LYS A 73 -12.79 7.95 -19.96
N GLU A 74 -12.68 7.08 -18.96
CA GLU A 74 -11.81 5.91 -19.03
C GLU A 74 -12.36 4.81 -19.95
N TRP A 75 -13.67 4.64 -20.01
CA TRP A 75 -14.30 3.66 -20.90
C TRP A 75 -14.12 4.03 -22.37
N VAL A 76 -14.30 5.31 -22.74
CA VAL A 76 -14.07 5.79 -24.11
C VAL A 76 -12.62 5.62 -24.55
N LYS A 77 -11.63 5.83 -23.66
CA LYS A 77 -10.21 5.59 -23.97
C LYS A 77 -9.89 4.12 -24.26
N ARG A 78 -10.64 3.19 -23.67
CA ARG A 78 -10.43 1.74 -23.76
C ARG A 78 -11.29 1.08 -24.83
N ALA A 79 -12.37 1.73 -25.24
CA ALA A 79 -13.23 1.26 -26.29
C ALA A 79 -12.45 1.24 -27.62
N PRO A 80 -12.46 0.13 -28.38
CA PRO A 80 -12.01 0.17 -29.76
C PRO A 80 -12.87 1.19 -30.50
N LEU A 81 -12.25 2.22 -31.08
CA LEU A 81 -12.93 3.14 -31.98
C LEU A 81 -13.60 2.29 -33.08
N PRO A 82 -14.92 2.39 -33.29
CA PRO A 82 -15.52 1.78 -34.46
C PRO A 82 -14.89 2.40 -35.70
N HIS A 83 -14.58 1.57 -36.70
CA HIS A 83 -14.17 2.05 -38.01
C HIS A 83 -15.31 2.90 -38.61
N GLY A 84 -15.16 4.23 -38.56
CA GLY A 84 -16.09 5.20 -39.15
C GLY A 84 -16.83 6.05 -38.10
N ASP A 85 -16.61 7.37 -38.16
CA ASP A 85 -17.29 8.47 -37.46
C ASP A 85 -17.61 8.29 -35.96
N GLY A 86 -16.56 8.30 -35.13
CA GLY A 86 -16.55 8.96 -33.81
C GLY A 86 -17.54 8.53 -32.72
N GLY A 87 -18.40 7.53 -32.95
CA GLY A 87 -19.33 6.99 -31.96
C GLY A 87 -18.66 5.99 -31.03
N ALA A 88 -19.13 5.89 -29.78
CA ALA A 88 -18.78 4.75 -28.93
C ALA A 88 -19.32 3.43 -29.56
N PRO A 89 -18.79 2.25 -29.20
CA PRO A 89 -19.24 0.95 -29.75
C PRO A 89 -20.73 0.62 -29.47
N LEU A 90 -21.41 1.45 -28.66
CA LEU A 90 -22.85 1.56 -28.52
C LEU A 90 -23.25 3.04 -28.69
N SER A 91 -24.49 3.33 -29.06
CA SER A 91 -25.12 4.67 -28.97
C SER A 91 -25.32 5.16 -27.52
N LEU A 92 -24.30 4.97 -26.69
CA LEU A 92 -24.20 5.37 -25.30
C LEU A 92 -23.68 6.81 -25.25
N THR A 93 -24.54 7.71 -24.81
CA THR A 93 -24.23 9.12 -24.58
C THR A 93 -24.01 9.37 -23.09
N TYR A 94 -23.23 10.39 -22.75
CA TYR A 94 -23.04 10.84 -21.37
C TYR A 94 -23.35 12.33 -21.28
N SER A 95 -24.07 12.74 -20.23
CA SER A 95 -24.50 14.13 -20.03
C SER A 95 -24.17 14.63 -18.63
N GLU A 96 -23.20 15.56 -18.54
CA GLU A 96 -22.90 16.29 -17.30
C GLU A 96 -24.07 17.16 -16.86
N SER A 97 -24.73 17.85 -17.80
CA SER A 97 -25.88 18.72 -17.54
C SER A 97 -27.11 17.97 -17.04
N ALA A 98 -27.18 16.67 -17.27
CA ALA A 98 -28.20 15.77 -16.74
C ALA A 98 -27.73 15.01 -15.48
N GLY A 99 -26.87 15.64 -14.67
CA GLY A 99 -26.41 15.09 -13.38
C GLY A 99 -25.42 13.93 -13.51
N GLY A 100 -24.68 13.87 -14.62
CA GLY A 100 -23.71 12.81 -14.90
C GLY A 100 -24.36 11.48 -15.26
N SER A 101 -25.43 11.51 -16.05
CA SER A 101 -26.17 10.32 -16.49
C SER A 101 -25.74 9.84 -17.87
N PHE A 102 -25.94 8.55 -18.09
CA PHE A 102 -25.76 7.87 -19.37
C PHE A 102 -27.11 7.75 -20.08
N GLY A 103 -27.11 7.85 -21.40
CA GLY A 103 -28.29 7.65 -22.24
C GLY A 103 -28.01 6.59 -23.30
N LEU A 104 -28.85 5.55 -23.35
CA LEU A 104 -28.82 4.53 -24.39
C LEU A 104 -29.99 4.77 -25.35
N ASP A 105 -29.68 5.05 -26.61
CA ASP A 105 -30.71 5.14 -27.65
C ASP A 105 -31.17 3.74 -28.06
N ILE A 106 -32.45 3.44 -27.84
CA ILE A 106 -33.05 2.13 -28.07
C ILE A 106 -33.81 2.05 -29.40
N ARG A 107 -33.71 3.07 -30.26
CA ARG A 107 -34.30 3.00 -31.60
C ARG A 107 -33.65 1.85 -32.37
N PRO A 108 -34.44 0.98 -33.02
CA PRO A 108 -33.95 -0.19 -33.76
C PRO A 108 -32.74 0.05 -34.68
N HIS A 109 -32.74 1.18 -35.39
CA HIS A 109 -31.71 1.57 -36.35
C HIS A 109 -30.51 2.29 -35.71
N VAL A 110 -30.58 2.63 -34.41
CA VAL A 110 -29.55 3.38 -33.68
C VAL A 110 -28.84 2.51 -32.65
N LEU A 111 -29.56 1.62 -31.97
CA LEU A 111 -28.93 0.66 -31.06
C LEU A 111 -28.13 -0.37 -31.84
N GLY A 112 -28.70 -0.86 -32.95
CA GLY A 112 -28.00 -1.71 -33.93
C GLY A 112 -27.47 -3.04 -33.40
N CYS A 113 -27.74 -3.39 -32.14
CA CYS A 113 -27.13 -4.53 -31.45
C CYS A 113 -28.16 -5.44 -30.78
N GLY A 114 -27.83 -6.72 -30.68
CA GLY A 114 -28.62 -7.73 -29.96
C GLY A 114 -28.39 -7.69 -28.44
N LYS A 115 -29.15 -8.53 -27.70
CA LYS A 115 -29.07 -8.62 -26.23
C LYS A 115 -27.64 -8.87 -25.74
N THR A 116 -26.97 -9.87 -26.31
CA THR A 116 -25.61 -10.27 -25.92
C THR A 116 -24.59 -9.16 -26.13
N GLU A 117 -24.71 -8.40 -27.21
CA GLU A 117 -23.81 -7.28 -27.52
C GLU A 117 -23.99 -6.13 -26.52
N LEU A 118 -25.25 -5.83 -26.17
CA LEU A 118 -25.56 -4.87 -25.12
C LEU A 118 -25.00 -5.32 -23.76
N GLU A 119 -25.22 -6.58 -23.37
CA GLU A 119 -24.70 -7.14 -22.12
C GLU A 119 -23.16 -7.08 -22.07
N ASN A 120 -22.47 -7.41 -23.16
CA ASN A 120 -21.02 -7.33 -23.26
C ASN A 120 -20.49 -5.89 -23.10
N ALA A 121 -21.13 -4.93 -23.73
CA ALA A 121 -20.71 -3.54 -23.65
C ALA A 121 -21.02 -2.90 -22.28
N LEU A 122 -22.15 -3.26 -21.66
CA LEU A 122 -22.44 -2.90 -20.27
C LEU A 122 -21.46 -3.57 -19.31
N ALA A 123 -21.07 -4.83 -19.54
CA ALA A 123 -20.07 -5.53 -18.74
C ALA A 123 -18.69 -4.87 -18.84
N SER A 124 -18.31 -4.38 -20.04
CA SER A 124 -17.10 -3.57 -20.23
C SER A 124 -17.17 -2.25 -19.46
N LEU A 125 -18.31 -1.55 -19.50
CA LEU A 125 -18.53 -0.33 -18.70
C LEU A 125 -18.45 -0.62 -17.20
N TYR A 126 -19.04 -1.72 -16.74
CA TYR A 126 -19.00 -2.17 -15.35
C TYR A 126 -17.58 -2.54 -14.89
N ALA A 127 -16.79 -3.21 -15.73
CA ALA A 127 -15.38 -3.52 -15.46
C ALA A 127 -14.53 -2.23 -15.30
N VAL A 128 -14.77 -1.22 -16.15
CA VAL A 128 -14.13 0.10 -15.99
C VAL A 128 -14.59 0.78 -14.71
N ALA A 129 -15.88 0.69 -14.38
CA ALA A 129 -16.42 1.25 -13.13
C ALA A 129 -15.78 0.62 -11.89
N LEU A 130 -15.62 -0.70 -11.86
CA LEU A 130 -14.91 -1.42 -10.79
C LEU A 130 -13.48 -0.90 -10.64
N GLN A 131 -12.71 -0.83 -11.73
CA GLN A 131 -11.33 -0.35 -11.66
C GLN A 131 -11.25 1.10 -11.17
N VAL A 132 -12.11 1.99 -11.69
CA VAL A 132 -12.14 3.39 -11.26
C VAL A 132 -12.47 3.52 -9.77
N ALA A 133 -13.38 2.69 -9.26
CA ALA A 133 -13.75 2.68 -7.85
C ALA A 133 -12.62 2.11 -6.98
N VAL A 134 -11.94 1.05 -7.41
CA VAL A 134 -10.73 0.55 -6.73
C VAL A 134 -9.68 1.65 -6.63
N GLU A 135 -9.33 2.28 -7.76
CA GLU A 135 -8.33 3.36 -7.79
C GLU A 135 -8.69 4.52 -6.85
N GLN A 136 -9.97 4.85 -6.73
CA GLN A 136 -10.45 5.85 -5.77
C GLN A 136 -10.26 5.36 -4.32
N HIS A 137 -10.81 4.19 -3.97
CA HIS A 137 -10.75 3.65 -2.61
C HIS A 137 -9.31 3.42 -2.12
N LEU A 138 -8.38 3.06 -3.00
CA LEU A 138 -6.97 2.89 -2.64
C LEU A 138 -6.34 4.18 -2.07
N THR A 139 -6.95 5.34 -2.32
CA THR A 139 -6.52 6.66 -1.82
C THR A 139 -7.31 7.17 -0.61
N GLU A 140 -8.27 6.38 -0.10
CA GLU A 140 -9.15 6.75 1.02
C GLU A 140 -8.79 5.98 2.31
N GLY A 141 -9.27 6.45 3.47
CA GLY A 141 -9.14 5.73 4.74
C GLY A 141 -7.70 5.62 5.24
N GLY A 142 -6.89 6.65 4.98
CA GLY A 142 -5.56 6.87 5.54
C GLY A 142 -5.35 8.36 5.77
N ASP A 143 -4.11 8.81 5.90
CA ASP A 143 -3.81 10.23 6.11
C ASP A 143 -3.48 10.98 4.81
N GLU A 144 -3.06 12.26 4.92
CA GLU A 144 -2.75 13.11 3.77
C GLU A 144 -1.72 12.54 2.80
N ARG A 145 -0.87 11.59 3.22
CA ARG A 145 0.11 10.97 2.33
C ARG A 145 -0.53 10.01 1.33
N LEU A 146 -1.82 9.68 1.46
CA LEU A 146 -2.62 9.04 0.40
C LEU A 146 -3.25 10.03 -0.58
N HIS A 147 -3.48 11.27 -0.16
CA HIS A 147 -4.16 12.26 -1.01
C HIS A 147 -3.36 12.48 -2.30
N LEU A 148 -4.07 12.46 -3.42
CA LEU A 148 -3.45 12.64 -4.72
C LEU A 148 -3.17 14.12 -4.99
N SER A 149 -2.00 14.38 -5.56
CA SER A 149 -1.59 15.63 -6.17
C SER A 149 -1.22 15.39 -7.64
N SER A 150 -0.74 16.41 -8.35
CA SER A 150 -0.29 16.28 -9.74
C SER A 150 0.86 15.26 -9.87
N GLY A 151 0.52 14.02 -10.22
CA GLY A 151 1.48 12.93 -10.47
C GLY A 151 1.38 11.73 -9.51
N GLY A 152 0.63 11.82 -8.42
CA GLY A 152 0.45 10.72 -7.46
C GLY A 152 0.27 11.21 -6.03
N ASN A 153 0.39 10.29 -5.07
CA ASN A 153 0.39 10.59 -3.65
C ASN A 153 1.69 11.30 -3.21
N LEU A 154 1.92 11.53 -1.90
CA LEU A 154 3.17 12.17 -1.41
C LEU A 154 4.45 11.35 -1.67
N TYR A 155 4.31 10.12 -2.15
CA TYR A 155 5.39 9.26 -2.63
C TYR A 155 5.50 9.24 -4.17
N PHE A 156 4.74 10.09 -4.85
CA PHE A 156 4.58 10.15 -6.31
C PHE A 156 4.05 8.85 -6.94
N CYS A 157 3.43 7.98 -6.14
CA CYS A 157 2.86 6.72 -6.61
C CYS A 157 1.37 6.92 -6.98
N PRO A 158 0.94 6.57 -8.21
CA PRO A 158 -0.47 6.50 -8.55
C PRO A 158 -1.15 5.26 -7.94
N PRO A 159 -2.49 5.25 -7.81
CA PRO A 159 -3.25 4.11 -7.29
C PRO A 159 -3.53 3.03 -8.35
N HIS A 160 -2.76 3.01 -9.44
CA HIS A 160 -2.92 2.06 -10.56
C HIS A 160 -1.54 1.59 -11.07
N PRO A 161 -1.49 0.47 -11.81
CA PRO A 161 -0.25 -0.04 -12.38
C PRO A 161 0.27 0.95 -13.42
N VAL A 162 1.59 1.09 -13.52
CA VAL A 162 2.24 2.00 -14.48
C VAL A 162 3.00 1.18 -15.53
N PRO A 163 2.42 0.97 -16.73
CA PRO A 163 3.08 0.18 -17.78
C PRO A 163 4.43 0.81 -18.19
N GLY A 164 5.45 -0.04 -18.38
CA GLY A 164 6.78 0.40 -18.78
C GLY A 164 7.60 1.10 -17.70
N ALA A 165 7.08 1.27 -16.49
CA ALA A 165 7.84 1.81 -15.37
C ALA A 165 8.71 0.74 -14.70
N ILE A 166 9.89 1.14 -14.25
CA ILE A 166 10.82 0.28 -13.51
C ILE A 166 10.57 0.48 -12.00
N ILE A 167 10.22 -0.58 -11.29
CA ILE A 167 9.84 -0.53 -9.87
C ILE A 167 10.95 -1.12 -8.99
N ARG A 168 11.60 -0.26 -8.20
CA ARG A 168 12.60 -0.58 -7.15
C ARG A 168 12.34 0.20 -5.85
N GLY A 169 11.08 0.59 -5.61
CA GLY A 169 10.65 1.52 -4.55
C GLY A 169 10.03 0.85 -3.31
N THR A 170 10.02 -0.48 -3.26
CA THR A 170 9.33 -1.32 -2.27
C THR A 170 9.95 -1.30 -0.86
N CYS A 171 10.76 -0.28 -0.55
CA CYS A 171 11.18 0.07 0.81
C CYS A 171 10.48 1.33 1.35
N THR A 172 9.59 1.95 0.55
CA THR A 172 8.83 3.15 0.89
C THR A 172 7.36 3.01 0.47
N CYS A 173 7.11 2.98 -0.84
CA CYS A 173 5.80 2.85 -1.47
C CYS A 173 6.03 2.50 -2.95
N SER A 174 5.09 1.83 -3.61
CA SER A 174 5.17 1.53 -5.05
C SER A 174 3.78 1.50 -5.66
N PRO A 175 3.65 1.76 -6.98
CA PRO A 175 2.41 1.48 -7.70
C PRO A 175 2.04 -0.01 -7.59
N PRO A 176 0.76 -0.35 -7.45
CA PRO A 176 0.34 -1.74 -7.35
C PRO A 176 0.56 -2.51 -8.66
N SER A 177 0.75 -3.83 -8.55
CA SER A 177 0.83 -4.73 -9.71
C SER A 177 -0.54 -4.88 -10.40
N ARG A 178 -0.54 -5.37 -11.64
CA ARG A 178 -1.79 -5.70 -12.35
C ARG A 178 -2.59 -6.79 -11.64
N ASN A 179 -1.90 -7.80 -11.10
CA ASN A 179 -2.53 -8.91 -10.39
C ASN A 179 -3.20 -8.41 -9.10
N ALA A 180 -2.51 -7.58 -8.33
CA ALA A 180 -3.03 -6.97 -7.11
C ALA A 180 -4.31 -6.14 -7.38
N ILE A 181 -4.33 -5.35 -8.45
CA ILE A 181 -5.52 -4.59 -8.87
C ILE A 181 -6.65 -5.50 -9.32
N GLY A 182 -6.34 -6.58 -10.05
CA GLY A 182 -7.33 -7.60 -10.41
C GLY A 182 -8.01 -8.21 -9.18
N SER A 183 -7.22 -8.60 -8.17
CA SER A 183 -7.75 -9.14 -6.90
C SER A 183 -8.59 -8.12 -6.12
N ALA A 184 -8.18 -6.85 -6.12
CA ALA A 184 -8.98 -5.77 -5.52
C ALA A 184 -10.31 -5.54 -6.26
N CYS A 185 -10.32 -5.57 -7.60
CA CYS A 185 -11.55 -5.49 -8.40
C CYS A 185 -12.50 -6.66 -8.08
N THR A 186 -11.97 -7.89 -8.00
CA THR A 186 -12.77 -9.07 -7.61
C THR A 186 -13.37 -8.91 -6.22
N ARG A 187 -12.59 -8.45 -5.24
CA ARG A 187 -13.06 -8.20 -3.88
C ARG A 187 -14.17 -7.15 -3.85
N LEU A 188 -13.96 -6.02 -4.52
CA LEU A 188 -14.96 -4.95 -4.57
C LEU A 188 -16.24 -5.41 -5.27
N ASN A 189 -16.13 -6.19 -6.34
CA ASN A 189 -17.27 -6.78 -7.03
C ASN A 189 -18.08 -7.69 -6.10
N ASN A 190 -17.42 -8.54 -5.30
CA ASN A 190 -18.10 -9.42 -4.35
C ASN A 190 -18.85 -8.63 -3.27
N LEU A 191 -18.27 -7.53 -2.79
CA LEU A 191 -18.91 -6.62 -1.82
C LEU A 191 -20.14 -5.92 -2.43
N TRP A 192 -20.01 -5.37 -3.64
CA TRP A 192 -21.12 -4.70 -4.33
C TRP A 192 -22.29 -5.65 -4.58
N ASN A 193 -22.00 -6.91 -4.95
CA ASN A 193 -23.01 -7.95 -5.18
C ASN A 193 -23.49 -8.63 -3.89
N ARG A 194 -23.00 -8.22 -2.71
CA ARG A 194 -23.29 -8.83 -1.41
C ARG A 194 -22.99 -10.34 -1.35
N ALA A 195 -22.12 -10.82 -2.22
CA ALA A 195 -21.58 -12.18 -2.19
C ALA A 195 -20.66 -12.39 -0.97
N GLU A 196 -20.16 -11.28 -0.41
CA GLU A 196 -19.34 -11.26 0.80
C GLU A 196 -19.73 -10.08 1.70
N SER A 197 -19.55 -10.25 3.02
CA SER A 197 -19.69 -9.16 3.99
C SER A 197 -18.33 -8.52 4.32
N PHE A 198 -18.33 -7.23 4.69
CA PHE A 198 -17.10 -6.56 5.14
C PHE A 198 -16.39 -7.27 6.29
N ASN A 199 -17.14 -7.83 7.24
CA ASN A 199 -16.52 -8.58 8.33
C ASN A 199 -15.81 -9.85 7.81
N GLY A 200 -16.51 -10.62 6.98
CA GLY A 200 -15.95 -11.83 6.35
C GLY A 200 -14.70 -11.51 5.53
N ALA A 201 -14.72 -10.42 4.76
CA ALA A 201 -13.59 -10.01 3.94
C ALA A 201 -12.34 -9.65 4.76
N PHE A 202 -12.51 -8.94 5.89
CA PHE A 202 -11.39 -8.65 6.78
C PHE A 202 -10.89 -9.90 7.51
N ASP A 203 -11.77 -10.81 7.90
CA ASP A 203 -11.38 -12.08 8.53
C ASP A 203 -10.63 -13.00 7.56
N ASP A 204 -11.07 -13.07 6.30
CA ASP A 204 -10.35 -13.74 5.21
C ASP A 204 -8.95 -13.16 5.01
N VAL A 205 -8.81 -11.83 4.97
CA VAL A 205 -7.51 -11.16 4.89
C VAL A 205 -6.59 -11.57 6.04
N ARG A 206 -7.08 -11.58 7.29
CA ARG A 206 -6.26 -12.02 8.44
C ARG A 206 -5.77 -13.44 8.28
N HIS A 207 -6.67 -14.36 7.91
CA HIS A 207 -6.33 -15.77 7.72
C HIS A 207 -5.25 -15.95 6.64
N ARG A 208 -5.42 -15.28 5.50
CA ARG A 208 -4.46 -15.34 4.38
C ARG A 208 -3.12 -14.72 4.73
N ILE A 209 -3.09 -13.63 5.51
CA ILE A 209 -1.83 -13.05 6.05
C ILE A 209 -1.09 -14.07 6.91
N SER A 210 -1.78 -14.66 7.91
CA SER A 210 -1.19 -15.65 8.81
C SER A 210 -0.61 -16.84 8.05
N ALA A 211 -1.35 -17.34 7.06
CA ALA A 211 -0.93 -18.45 6.21
C ALA A 211 0.27 -18.09 5.34
N ALA A 212 0.25 -16.95 4.65
CA ALA A 212 1.34 -16.52 3.77
C ALA A 212 2.63 -16.21 4.53
N LEU A 213 2.54 -15.75 5.77
CA LEU A 213 3.69 -15.54 6.66
C LEU A 213 4.16 -16.81 7.37
N GLY A 214 3.42 -17.92 7.28
CA GLY A 214 3.79 -19.18 7.92
C GLY A 214 3.84 -19.13 9.45
N LEU A 215 3.08 -18.23 10.09
CA LEU A 215 3.14 -18.00 11.54
C LEU A 215 2.59 -19.20 12.33
N GLN A 216 3.40 -19.76 13.23
CA GLN A 216 3.06 -20.93 14.04
C GLN A 216 2.53 -20.56 15.43
N THR A 217 3.03 -19.47 16.01
CA THR A 217 2.60 -19.01 17.33
C THR A 217 1.16 -18.55 17.26
N ARG A 218 0.30 -18.98 18.18
CA ARG A 218 -1.10 -18.51 18.24
C ARG A 218 -1.16 -16.99 18.42
N HIS A 219 -1.88 -16.31 17.52
CA HIS A 219 -1.89 -14.86 17.44
C HIS A 219 -3.23 -14.30 16.94
N HIS A 220 -3.34 -12.97 17.01
CA HIS A 220 -4.46 -12.14 16.54
C HIS A 220 -3.91 -11.02 15.67
N ILE A 221 -4.57 -10.68 14.58
CA ILE A 221 -4.12 -9.61 13.68
C ILE A 221 -5.08 -8.43 13.76
N VAL A 222 -4.61 -7.31 14.30
CA VAL A 222 -5.29 -6.02 14.21
C VAL A 222 -4.76 -5.28 13.00
N LEU A 223 -5.65 -4.93 12.07
CA LEU A 223 -5.27 -4.24 10.83
C LEU A 223 -5.30 -2.73 11.05
N HIS A 224 -4.33 -2.02 10.52
CA HIS A 224 -4.14 -0.60 10.74
C HIS A 224 -3.95 0.15 9.42
N PRO A 225 -4.38 1.41 9.32
CA PRO A 225 -4.15 2.23 8.14
C PRO A 225 -2.65 2.40 7.81
N SER A 226 -1.73 2.37 8.76
CA SER A 226 -0.29 2.37 8.46
C SER A 226 0.52 1.67 9.54
N GLY A 227 1.82 1.45 9.27
CA GLY A 227 2.74 0.95 10.30
C GLY A 227 2.88 1.90 11.49
N THR A 228 2.71 3.22 11.27
CA THR A 228 2.71 4.21 12.35
C THR A 228 1.42 4.14 13.17
N ASP A 229 0.26 3.92 12.52
CA ASP A 229 -1.01 3.72 13.25
C ASP A 229 -0.98 2.43 14.10
N ALA A 230 -0.25 1.41 13.63
CA ALA A 230 -0.11 0.13 14.32
C ALA A 230 0.52 0.25 15.73
N GLU A 231 1.25 1.34 16.00
CA GLU A 231 1.81 1.66 17.32
C GLU A 231 0.75 1.83 18.41
N TYR A 232 -0.48 2.17 18.04
CA TYR A 232 -1.55 2.31 19.02
C TYR A 232 -1.94 0.98 19.69
N THR A 233 -1.74 -0.17 19.03
CA THR A 233 -2.04 -1.47 19.62
C THR A 233 -1.09 -1.86 20.76
N PRO A 234 0.25 -1.87 20.59
CA PRO A 234 1.14 -2.12 21.71
C PRO A 234 1.02 -1.05 22.80
N LEU A 235 0.76 0.22 22.45
CA LEU A 235 0.51 1.25 23.44
C LEU A 235 -0.77 0.99 24.27
N LEU A 236 -1.84 0.55 23.63
CA LEU A 236 -3.08 0.16 24.31
C LEU A 236 -2.85 -1.02 25.27
N ILE A 237 -2.07 -2.03 24.86
CA ILE A 237 -1.71 -3.16 25.72
C ILE A 237 -0.83 -2.70 26.89
N GLY A 238 0.19 -1.87 26.62
CA GLY A 238 1.13 -1.37 27.62
C GLY A 238 0.46 -0.51 28.69
N THR A 239 -0.43 0.40 28.28
CA THR A 239 -1.20 1.24 29.21
C THR A 239 -2.18 0.43 30.05
N GLY A 240 -2.86 -0.56 29.46
CA GLY A 240 -3.70 -1.51 30.19
C GLY A 240 -2.90 -2.34 31.20
N SER A 241 -1.72 -2.81 30.81
CA SER A 241 -0.83 -3.62 31.65
C SER A 241 -0.25 -2.79 32.80
N ALA A 242 0.17 -1.56 32.53
CA ALA A 242 0.63 -0.62 33.54
C ALA A 242 -0.44 -0.40 34.62
N LYS A 243 -1.70 -0.17 34.20
CA LYS A 243 -2.83 -0.03 35.13
C LYS A 243 -3.06 -1.30 35.95
N ALA A 244 -3.06 -2.47 35.31
CA ALA A 244 -3.29 -3.75 35.99
C ALA A 244 -2.21 -4.08 37.03
N LEU A 245 -0.96 -3.67 36.78
CA LEU A 245 0.19 -3.91 37.66
C LEU A 245 0.44 -2.79 38.68
N GLY A 246 -0.36 -1.73 38.66
CA GLY A 246 -0.14 -0.55 39.50
C GLY A 246 1.20 0.13 39.21
N CYS A 247 1.59 0.22 37.94
CA CYS A 247 2.76 0.96 37.49
C CYS A 247 2.44 2.47 37.42
N SER A 248 3.45 3.31 37.62
CA SER A 248 3.31 4.78 37.57
C SER A 248 2.95 5.33 36.19
N GLY A 249 3.23 4.57 35.12
CA GLY A 249 2.99 4.96 33.75
C GLY A 249 3.65 4.01 32.76
N VAL A 250 3.77 4.46 31.51
CA VAL A 250 4.43 3.73 30.42
C VAL A 250 5.67 4.51 29.99
N VAL A 251 6.80 3.82 29.89
CA VAL A 251 8.02 4.29 29.22
C VAL A 251 8.13 3.52 27.91
N ASN A 252 8.05 4.22 26.78
CA ASN A 252 8.14 3.64 25.45
C ASN A 252 9.50 3.96 24.83
N VAL A 253 10.36 2.95 24.72
CA VAL A 253 11.71 3.05 24.17
C VAL A 253 11.67 2.73 22.69
N VAL A 254 11.70 3.78 21.87
CA VAL A 254 11.69 3.69 20.41
C VAL A 254 13.13 3.70 19.89
N VAL A 255 13.52 2.59 19.26
CA VAL A 255 14.87 2.40 18.70
C VAL A 255 14.93 2.73 17.22
N GLY A 256 16.10 3.15 16.73
CA GLY A 256 16.33 3.42 15.31
C GLY A 256 15.67 4.71 14.83
N VAL A 257 15.49 5.71 15.69
CA VAL A 257 14.93 7.02 15.31
C VAL A 257 15.72 7.62 14.14
N GLY A 258 15.00 8.20 13.17
CA GLY A 258 15.53 8.61 11.86
C GLY A 258 15.48 7.50 10.80
N GLU A 259 15.67 6.26 11.22
CA GLU A 259 15.67 5.06 10.35
C GLU A 259 14.38 4.24 10.41
N VAL A 260 13.51 4.47 11.40
CA VAL A 260 12.11 4.01 11.43
C VAL A 260 11.16 5.07 10.86
N GLY A 261 9.84 4.85 10.90
CA GLY A 261 8.87 5.87 10.52
C GLY A 261 9.11 7.18 11.27
N SER A 262 9.19 8.32 10.59
CA SER A 262 9.50 9.62 11.23
C SER A 262 8.47 10.04 12.28
N ASN A 263 7.29 9.44 12.21
CA ASN A 263 6.15 9.70 13.08
C ASN A 263 5.96 8.63 14.15
N THR A 264 6.79 7.59 14.18
CA THR A 264 6.72 6.50 15.16
C THR A 264 6.78 7.03 16.60
N PRO A 265 7.71 7.93 16.99
CA PRO A 265 7.73 8.45 18.36
C PRO A 265 6.43 9.14 18.80
N ASN A 266 5.77 9.88 17.90
CA ASN A 266 4.49 10.53 18.22
C ASN A 266 3.39 9.49 18.48
N ALA A 267 3.24 8.49 17.59
CA ALA A 267 2.22 7.46 17.75
C ALA A 267 2.50 6.54 18.95
N ALA A 268 3.77 6.21 19.19
CA ALA A 268 4.27 5.50 20.37
C ALA A 268 3.95 6.22 21.69
N GLY A 269 3.79 7.55 21.64
CA GLY A 269 3.33 8.40 22.75
C GLY A 269 1.83 8.70 22.77
N GLY A 270 1.02 8.04 21.92
CA GLY A 270 -0.42 8.24 21.87
C GLY A 270 -0.85 9.57 21.26
N ARG A 271 -0.04 10.14 20.34
CA ARG A 271 -0.27 11.45 19.72
C ARG A 271 -0.57 11.32 18.23
N HIS A 272 -1.43 12.22 17.76
CA HIS A 272 -1.60 12.43 16.32
C HIS A 272 -0.26 12.80 15.70
N PHE A 273 -0.04 12.41 14.46
CA PHE A 273 1.25 12.62 13.78
C PHE A 273 1.11 13.19 12.37
N SER A 274 -0.12 13.42 11.93
CA SER A 274 -0.43 13.99 10.63
C SER A 274 -1.62 14.95 10.79
N LYS A 275 -1.97 15.66 9.71
CA LYS A 275 -3.07 16.63 9.72
C LYS A 275 -4.46 16.00 9.58
N PHE A 276 -4.54 14.80 9.03
CA PHE A 276 -5.80 14.09 8.80
C PHE A 276 -5.76 12.70 9.39
N VAL A 277 -6.81 12.34 10.10
CA VAL A 277 -6.98 10.97 10.60
C VAL A 277 -7.65 10.09 9.54
N PRO A 278 -7.49 8.76 9.61
CA PRO A 278 -8.11 7.82 8.66
C PRO A 278 -9.64 7.94 8.54
N SER A 279 -10.34 8.41 9.59
CA SER A 279 -11.78 8.70 9.54
C SER A 279 -12.15 9.94 8.71
N GLY A 280 -11.16 10.73 8.26
CA GLY A 280 -11.32 11.94 7.45
C GLY A 280 -11.29 13.25 8.25
N GLY A 281 -11.29 13.19 9.57
CA GLY A 281 -11.22 14.38 10.44
C GLY A 281 -9.88 15.11 10.35
N ALA A 282 -9.91 16.44 10.47
CA ALA A 282 -8.70 17.24 10.63
C ALA A 282 -8.28 17.27 12.11
N VAL A 283 -6.99 17.09 12.37
CA VAL A 283 -6.42 17.09 13.73
C VAL A 283 -5.14 17.91 13.78
N SER A 284 -4.76 18.33 15.00
CA SER A 284 -3.48 18.99 15.22
C SER A 284 -2.39 17.95 15.41
N ALA A 285 -1.38 17.94 14.54
CA ALA A 285 -0.24 17.05 14.69
C ALA A 285 0.45 17.25 16.05
N LYS A 286 0.91 16.15 16.65
CA LYS A 286 1.50 16.03 17.99
C LYS A 286 0.54 16.26 19.16
N ALA A 287 -0.71 16.65 18.92
CA ALA A 287 -1.72 16.65 19.97
C ALA A 287 -2.02 15.22 20.42
N LEU A 288 -2.41 15.07 21.69
CA LEU A 288 -2.77 13.76 22.24
C LEU A 288 -4.03 13.24 21.55
N VAL A 289 -4.02 11.97 21.13
CA VAL A 289 -5.21 11.29 20.63
C VAL A 289 -6.20 11.17 21.78
N GLY A 290 -7.48 11.50 21.52
CA GLY A 290 -8.51 11.66 22.55
C GLY A 290 -8.48 10.61 23.66
N ASN A 291 -8.14 11.07 24.87
CA ASN A 291 -8.05 10.30 26.13
C ASN A 291 -7.03 9.13 26.15
N PHE A 292 -5.98 9.15 25.31
CA PHE A 292 -4.78 8.40 25.67
C PHE A 292 -4.20 8.93 26.99
N PRO A 293 -3.54 8.09 27.83
CA PRO A 293 -2.92 8.56 29.06
C PRO A 293 -1.91 9.69 28.78
N GLN A 294 -2.02 10.81 29.50
CA GLN A 294 -1.13 11.96 29.32
C GLN A 294 0.34 11.68 29.70
N GLY A 295 0.61 10.57 30.40
CA GLY A 295 1.90 10.22 31.02
C GLY A 295 2.70 9.11 30.33
N THR A 296 2.55 8.89 29.02
CA THR A 296 3.49 8.02 28.29
C THR A 296 4.77 8.80 27.98
N ASP A 297 5.88 8.34 28.55
CA ASP A 297 7.20 8.90 28.28
C ASP A 297 7.86 8.16 27.12
N VAL A 298 8.29 8.89 26.09
CA VAL A 298 8.88 8.31 24.89
C VAL A 298 10.37 8.59 24.87
N LEU A 299 11.18 7.53 24.95
CA LEU A 299 12.63 7.61 24.83
C LEU A 299 13.03 7.31 23.38
N GLU A 300 13.64 8.29 22.73
CA GLU A 300 14.03 8.24 21.32
C GLU A 300 15.52 7.91 21.17
N LEU A 301 15.85 6.70 20.68
CA LEU A 301 17.23 6.25 20.51
C LEU A 301 17.59 6.13 19.02
N GLY A 302 18.47 7.01 18.55
CA GLY A 302 19.01 6.99 17.18
C GLY A 302 20.14 5.99 17.02
N ALA A 303 20.12 5.19 15.96
CA ALA A 303 21.10 4.11 15.78
C ALA A 303 22.33 4.47 14.94
N ARG A 304 22.45 5.74 14.54
CA ARG A 304 23.57 6.23 13.72
C ARG A 304 24.12 7.55 14.24
N LEU A 305 25.42 7.72 14.02
CA LEU A 305 26.15 8.95 14.23
C LEU A 305 25.94 9.92 13.04
N ALA A 306 26.41 11.15 13.18
CA ALA A 306 26.23 12.21 12.17
C ALA A 306 26.84 11.86 10.80
N ASP A 307 27.92 11.09 10.78
CA ASP A 307 28.60 10.60 9.56
C ASP A 307 27.88 9.39 8.90
N GLY A 308 26.77 8.95 9.50
CA GLY A 308 25.96 7.81 9.07
C GLY A 308 26.51 6.45 9.46
N SER A 309 27.61 6.37 10.21
CA SER A 309 28.06 5.12 10.83
C SER A 309 27.10 4.70 11.95
N LYS A 310 27.07 3.40 12.29
CA LYS A 310 26.23 2.89 13.37
C LYS A 310 26.78 3.31 14.73
N VAL A 311 25.88 3.57 15.67
CA VAL A 311 26.24 3.73 17.07
C VAL A 311 26.84 2.40 17.60
N PRO A 312 28.06 2.42 18.15
CA PRO A 312 28.68 1.22 18.72
C PRO A 312 27.93 0.80 19.99
N ASN A 313 27.81 -0.52 20.21
CA ASN A 313 27.14 -1.10 21.38
C ASN A 313 25.73 -0.55 21.63
N PHE A 314 24.94 -0.38 20.56
CA PHE A 314 23.60 0.22 20.65
C PHE A 314 22.67 -0.45 21.69
N ASP A 315 22.76 -1.78 21.85
CA ASP A 315 22.01 -2.51 22.87
C ASP A 315 22.29 -1.99 24.30
N GLN A 316 23.53 -1.59 24.60
CA GLN A 316 23.91 -1.02 25.89
C GLN A 316 23.23 0.34 26.11
N GLN A 317 23.07 1.16 25.07
CA GLN A 317 22.34 2.43 25.18
C GLN A 317 20.86 2.23 25.50
N VAL A 318 20.26 1.13 24.99
CA VAL A 318 18.87 0.77 25.35
C VAL A 318 18.79 0.44 26.85
N VAL A 319 19.75 -0.31 27.38
CA VAL A 319 19.82 -0.64 28.81
C VAL A 319 20.02 0.61 29.66
N GLU A 320 20.94 1.50 29.28
CA GLU A 320 21.20 2.76 29.98
C GLU A 320 19.97 3.68 29.99
N ALA A 321 19.22 3.75 28.88
CA ALA A 321 17.98 4.52 28.81
C ALA A 321 16.91 3.98 29.77
N ILE A 322 16.82 2.65 29.92
CA ILE A 322 15.94 2.01 30.91
C ILE A 322 16.40 2.35 32.34
N GLU A 323 17.70 2.27 32.63
CA GLU A 323 18.26 2.62 33.94
C GLU A 323 18.00 4.07 34.34
N GLN A 324 18.16 5.01 33.39
CA GLN A 324 17.83 6.41 33.60
C GLN A 324 16.34 6.62 33.87
N ALA A 325 15.47 5.82 33.24
CA ALA A 325 14.04 5.86 33.52
C ALA A 325 13.67 5.28 34.89
N GLU A 326 14.33 4.21 35.36
CA GLU A 326 14.13 3.66 36.70
C GLU A 326 14.63 4.62 37.80
N ALA A 327 15.65 5.42 37.52
CA ALA A 327 16.15 6.43 38.46
C ALA A 327 15.16 7.57 38.73
N ARG A 328 14.22 7.84 37.80
CA ARG A 328 13.29 8.97 37.87
C ARG A 328 11.83 8.58 38.06
N LEU A 329 11.44 7.35 37.73
CA LEU A 329 10.07 6.86 37.82
C LEU A 329 9.97 5.66 38.75
N GLU A 330 8.97 5.69 39.63
CA GLU A 330 8.68 4.55 40.50
C GLU A 330 7.93 3.47 39.72
N LYS A 331 8.55 2.29 39.54
CA LYS A 331 7.89 1.10 38.94
C LYS A 331 7.17 1.36 37.59
N PRO A 332 7.81 1.96 36.57
CA PRO A 332 7.18 2.11 35.25
C PRO A 332 6.97 0.76 34.55
N PHE A 333 6.03 0.73 33.62
CA PHE A 333 5.87 -0.34 32.62
C PHE A 333 6.60 0.06 31.35
N TYR A 334 7.31 -0.87 30.72
CA TYR A 334 8.15 -0.61 29.56
C TYR A 334 7.53 -1.17 28.28
N LEU A 335 7.48 -0.36 27.24
CA LEU A 335 7.43 -0.82 25.86
C LEU A 335 8.84 -0.68 25.31
N VAL A 336 9.44 -1.77 24.84
CA VAL A 336 10.80 -1.73 24.29
C VAL A 336 10.76 -2.22 22.85
N HIS A 337 11.12 -1.33 21.93
CA HIS A 337 11.16 -1.66 20.52
C HIS A 337 12.43 -2.47 20.19
N ALA A 338 12.24 -3.48 19.35
CA ALA A 338 13.29 -4.15 18.59
C ALA A 338 13.05 -3.86 17.09
N LEU A 339 14.11 -3.76 16.30
CA LEU A 339 13.99 -3.47 14.87
C LEU A 339 14.56 -4.60 14.01
N SER A 340 13.67 -5.26 13.27
CA SER A 340 14.05 -6.30 12.30
C SER A 340 14.63 -5.74 11.01
N GLY A 341 14.25 -4.52 10.63
CA GLY A 341 14.82 -3.85 9.46
C GLY A 341 14.47 -2.37 9.39
N SER A 342 15.50 -1.53 9.40
CA SER A 342 15.38 -0.09 9.16
C SER A 342 15.00 0.27 7.73
N LYS A 343 14.76 1.57 7.47
CA LYS A 343 14.71 2.15 6.12
C LYS A 343 15.91 1.81 5.23
N LEU A 344 17.05 1.43 5.80
CA LEU A 344 18.26 1.00 5.11
C LEU A 344 18.42 -0.53 5.08
N GLY A 345 17.47 -1.27 5.65
CA GLY A 345 17.50 -2.73 5.79
C GLY A 345 18.52 -3.26 6.80
N SER A 346 19.05 -2.39 7.66
CA SER A 346 19.90 -2.78 8.78
C SER A 346 19.06 -3.24 9.97
N CYS A 347 19.40 -4.40 10.53
CA CYS A 347 19.03 -4.77 11.90
C CYS A 347 19.82 -3.93 12.91
N ILE A 348 19.16 -3.53 14.00
CA ILE A 348 19.73 -2.60 15.00
C ILE A 348 19.91 -3.28 16.36
N THR A 349 18.93 -4.07 16.79
CA THR A 349 18.88 -4.69 18.12
C THR A 349 19.12 -6.20 18.05
N HIS A 350 19.83 -6.77 19.03
CA HIS A 350 20.06 -8.22 19.08
C HIS A 350 18.99 -8.96 19.90
N ARG A 351 18.75 -10.24 19.55
CA ARG A 351 17.90 -11.15 20.35
C ARG A 351 18.35 -11.28 21.81
N LYS A 352 19.66 -11.11 22.08
CA LYS A 352 20.20 -11.14 23.44
C LYS A 352 19.62 -10.01 24.29
N LEU A 353 19.61 -8.77 23.79
CA LEU A 353 19.01 -7.62 24.47
C LEU A 353 17.55 -7.90 24.87
N VAL A 354 16.76 -8.45 23.94
CA VAL A 354 15.36 -8.80 24.18
C VAL A 354 15.24 -9.80 25.34
N THR A 355 16.07 -10.85 25.33
CA THR A 355 16.09 -11.86 26.39
C THR A 355 16.49 -11.26 27.73
N ASP A 356 17.57 -10.46 27.76
CA ASP A 356 18.09 -9.83 28.97
C ASP A 356 17.07 -8.87 29.60
N ILE A 357 16.41 -8.04 28.77
CA ILE A 357 15.39 -7.08 29.23
C ILE A 357 14.16 -7.81 29.78
N GLN A 358 13.68 -8.85 29.09
CA GLN A 358 12.55 -9.64 29.57
C GLN A 358 12.86 -10.33 30.90
N THR A 359 14.06 -10.89 31.06
CA THR A 359 14.50 -11.48 32.33
C THR A 359 14.59 -10.44 33.44
N ARG A 360 15.13 -9.25 33.15
CA ARG A 360 15.32 -8.17 34.15
C ARG A 360 14.00 -7.54 34.59
N LEU A 361 13.11 -7.21 33.65
CA LEU A 361 11.89 -6.43 33.93
C LEU A 361 10.66 -7.30 34.21
N GLY A 362 10.72 -8.60 33.87
CA GLY A 362 9.66 -9.55 34.12
C GLY A 362 8.35 -9.15 33.44
N ASN A 363 7.25 -9.11 34.20
CA ASN A 363 5.94 -8.73 33.69
C ASN A 363 5.76 -7.22 33.46
N ARG A 364 6.77 -6.39 33.75
CA ARG A 364 6.72 -4.93 33.53
C ARG A 364 7.24 -4.51 32.15
N VAL A 365 7.37 -5.43 31.20
CA VAL A 365 7.82 -5.12 29.83
C VAL A 365 6.98 -5.83 28.78
N LEU A 366 6.68 -5.11 27.70
CA LEU A 366 6.23 -5.67 26.44
C LEU A 366 7.23 -5.30 25.34
N ILE A 367 7.69 -6.31 24.62
CA ILE A 367 8.58 -6.12 23.46
C ILE A 367 7.72 -5.82 22.24
N VAL A 368 8.15 -4.83 21.45
CA VAL A 368 7.51 -4.45 20.18
C VAL A 368 8.51 -4.66 19.06
N LEU A 369 8.29 -5.65 18.19
CA LEU A 369 9.12 -5.82 17.00
C LEU A 369 8.59 -4.92 15.88
N ASP A 370 9.35 -3.90 15.49
CA ASP A 370 9.14 -3.21 14.22
C ASP A 370 9.71 -4.08 13.08
N ALA A 371 8.81 -4.73 12.34
CA ALA A 371 9.05 -5.44 11.11
C ALA A 371 8.32 -4.78 9.92
N CYS A 372 8.10 -3.46 9.98
CA CYS A 372 7.34 -2.71 9.00
C CYS A 372 7.98 -2.70 7.59
N GLN A 373 9.24 -3.09 7.43
CA GLN A 373 9.83 -3.32 6.10
C GLN A 373 9.30 -4.58 5.42
N GLY A 374 8.82 -5.57 6.19
CA GLY A 374 8.28 -6.83 5.68
C GLY A 374 9.32 -7.79 5.09
N ARG A 375 10.60 -7.67 5.48
CA ARG A 375 11.75 -8.39 4.90
C ARG A 375 12.36 -9.39 5.90
N THR A 376 11.49 -10.00 6.69
CA THR A 376 11.85 -10.81 7.86
C THR A 376 11.37 -12.23 7.65
N GLU A 377 12.23 -13.23 7.92
CA GLU A 377 11.84 -14.64 7.81
C GLU A 377 10.83 -15.03 8.90
N SER A 378 9.97 -16.01 8.59
CA SER A 378 8.91 -16.51 9.48
C SER A 378 9.40 -16.89 10.86
N GLU A 379 10.55 -17.54 10.92
CA GLU A 379 11.19 -18.05 12.14
C GLU A 379 11.63 -16.92 13.07
N GLU A 380 12.00 -15.75 12.51
CA GLU A 380 12.28 -14.56 13.32
C GLU A 380 10.99 -14.00 13.90
N LEU A 381 9.92 -13.88 13.10
CA LEU A 381 8.62 -13.41 13.57
C LEU A 381 8.09 -14.30 14.70
N ASP A 382 8.14 -15.62 14.53
CA ASP A 382 7.73 -16.59 15.54
C ASP A 382 8.61 -16.59 16.79
N TRP A 383 9.92 -16.32 16.65
CA TRP A 383 10.80 -16.19 17.82
C TRP A 383 10.35 -15.06 18.75
N TYR A 384 9.91 -13.93 18.18
CA TYR A 384 9.35 -12.80 18.94
C TYR A 384 7.94 -13.10 19.46
N LEU A 385 7.03 -13.60 18.61
CA LEU A 385 5.65 -13.91 19.00
C LEU A 385 5.59 -14.92 20.15
N SER A 386 6.39 -16.00 20.07
CA SER A 386 6.46 -17.04 21.12
C SER A 386 6.96 -16.52 22.47
N ARG A 387 7.57 -15.33 22.50
CA ARG A 387 8.02 -14.61 23.72
C ARG A 387 7.05 -13.51 24.14
N GLY A 388 5.85 -13.49 23.58
CA GLY A 388 4.81 -12.51 23.92
C GLY A 388 5.05 -11.12 23.32
N ALA A 389 5.98 -10.96 22.38
CA ALA A 389 6.19 -9.67 21.72
C ALA A 389 5.07 -9.38 20.71
N VAL A 390 4.67 -8.11 20.61
CA VAL A 390 3.79 -7.63 19.54
C VAL A 390 4.64 -7.32 18.31
N VAL A 391 4.22 -7.77 17.13
CA VAL A 391 4.94 -7.52 15.88
C VAL A 391 4.17 -6.52 15.03
N LEU A 392 4.83 -5.44 14.61
CA LEU A 392 4.28 -4.44 13.70
C LEU A 392 4.79 -4.70 12.28
N MET A 393 3.89 -4.74 11.29
CA MET A 393 4.24 -5.00 9.89
C MET A 393 3.44 -4.14 8.92
N THR A 394 3.93 -4.04 7.68
CA THR A 394 3.19 -3.41 6.58
C THR A 394 3.27 -4.22 5.30
N ALA A 395 2.20 -4.22 4.51
CA ALA A 395 2.22 -4.75 3.14
C ALA A 395 2.66 -3.71 2.09
N SER A 396 2.59 -2.42 2.44
CA SER A 396 2.85 -1.31 1.51
C SER A 396 4.32 -1.05 1.15
N LYS A 397 5.23 -1.90 1.65
CA LYS A 397 6.67 -1.83 1.35
C LYS A 397 7.07 -3.06 0.55
N PHE A 398 7.70 -4.05 1.16
CA PHE A 398 8.25 -5.20 0.45
C PHE A 398 7.19 -5.94 -0.38
N TYR A 399 5.99 -6.12 0.16
CA TYR A 399 4.89 -6.81 -0.51
C TYR A 399 4.18 -5.98 -1.60
N GLY A 400 4.59 -4.73 -1.84
CA GLY A 400 4.11 -3.96 -2.99
C GLY A 400 2.64 -3.55 -2.95
N ALA A 401 1.96 -3.66 -1.80
CA ALA A 401 0.62 -3.11 -1.66
C ALA A 401 0.64 -1.59 -1.86
N PRO A 402 -0.49 -0.96 -2.26
CA PRO A 402 -0.60 0.49 -2.20
C PRO A 402 -0.27 1.01 -0.79
N GLY A 403 0.23 2.24 -0.71
CA GLY A 403 0.60 2.90 0.54
C GLY A 403 -0.50 2.77 1.60
N PHE A 404 -0.15 2.75 2.90
CA PHE A 404 -1.12 2.71 4.01
C PHE A 404 -1.80 1.36 4.21
N CYS A 405 -0.97 0.34 4.48
CA CYS A 405 -1.42 -1.01 4.75
C CYS A 405 -0.59 -1.60 5.90
N GLY A 406 -1.00 -1.38 7.16
CA GLY A 406 -0.28 -1.79 8.37
C GLY A 406 -1.03 -2.82 9.22
N MET A 407 -0.33 -3.48 10.14
CA MET A 407 -0.92 -4.39 11.12
C MET A 407 -0.10 -4.49 12.40
N ALA A 408 -0.77 -4.91 13.48
CA ALA A 408 -0.17 -5.40 14.69
C ALA A 408 -0.57 -6.88 14.88
N VAL A 409 0.42 -7.76 14.92
CA VAL A 409 0.26 -9.18 15.25
C VAL A 409 0.46 -9.32 16.76
N VAL A 410 -0.61 -9.68 17.45
CA VAL A 410 -0.66 -9.78 18.91
C VAL A 410 -0.66 -11.26 19.29
N PRO A 411 0.37 -11.79 19.96
CA PRO A 411 0.37 -13.17 20.41
C PRO A 411 -0.70 -13.38 21.48
N ASP A 412 -1.19 -14.63 21.60
CA ASP A 412 -2.28 -14.95 22.53
C ASP A 412 -1.98 -14.53 23.99
N SER A 413 -0.71 -14.64 24.39
CA SER A 413 -0.21 -14.24 25.71
C SER A 413 -0.33 -12.75 26.01
N ALA A 414 -0.37 -11.89 24.98
CA ALA A 414 -0.56 -10.44 25.11
C ALA A 414 -2.01 -10.00 24.81
N ALA A 415 -2.89 -10.92 24.39
CA ALA A 415 -4.23 -10.60 23.93
C ALA A 415 -5.29 -10.52 25.04
N SER A 416 -5.04 -11.07 26.24
CA SER A 416 -6.04 -11.21 27.31
C SER A 416 -6.76 -9.89 27.66
N LEU A 417 -6.01 -8.79 27.84
CA LEU A 417 -6.60 -7.48 28.12
C LEU A 417 -7.54 -7.02 26.99
N LEU A 418 -7.14 -7.20 25.73
CA LEU A 418 -7.93 -6.82 24.56
C LEU A 418 -9.21 -7.65 24.39
N ARG A 419 -9.26 -8.86 24.98
CA ARG A 419 -10.46 -9.70 24.99
C ARG A 419 -11.48 -9.25 26.03
N GLU A 420 -11.02 -8.96 27.24
CA GLU A 420 -11.89 -8.99 28.42
C GLU A 420 -12.05 -7.65 29.14
N GLY A 421 -11.10 -6.72 29.08
CA GLY A 421 -11.11 -5.61 30.04
C GLY A 421 -10.28 -4.37 29.71
N VAL A 422 -9.79 -4.23 28.48
CA VAL A 422 -9.02 -3.03 28.10
C VAL A 422 -9.92 -1.79 28.06
N THR A 423 -9.44 -0.67 28.61
CA THR A 423 -10.08 0.63 28.42
C THR A 423 -9.56 1.25 27.12
N VAL A 424 -10.41 1.31 26.10
CA VAL A 424 -10.05 1.85 24.79
C VAL A 424 -10.24 3.38 24.79
N PRO A 425 -9.19 4.17 24.51
CA PRO A 425 -9.34 5.61 24.34
C PRO A 425 -10.31 5.94 23.20
N PRO A 426 -11.34 6.79 23.42
CA PRO A 426 -12.30 7.18 22.37
C PRO A 426 -11.66 7.73 21.10
N GLY A 427 -10.50 8.40 21.21
CA GLY A 427 -9.77 8.90 20.04
C GLY A 427 -9.27 7.80 19.09
N LEU A 428 -9.25 6.52 19.50
CA LEU A 428 -8.96 5.42 18.57
C LEU A 428 -10.04 5.23 17.50
N ALA A 429 -11.26 5.74 17.72
CA ALA A 429 -12.31 5.77 16.71
C ALA A 429 -11.93 6.61 15.47
N ASP A 430 -10.96 7.52 15.60
CA ASP A 430 -10.42 8.29 14.47
C ASP A 430 -9.58 7.43 13.51
N TYR A 431 -9.06 6.31 14.01
CA TYR A 431 -8.10 5.46 13.31
C TYR A 431 -8.69 4.10 12.92
N LEU A 432 -9.57 3.55 13.76
CA LEU A 432 -10.07 2.19 13.63
C LEU A 432 -11.58 2.13 13.78
N THR A 433 -12.19 1.18 13.07
CA THR A 433 -13.54 0.69 13.36
C THR A 433 -13.47 -0.74 13.86
N LYS A 434 -14.62 -1.29 14.28
CA LYS A 434 -14.69 -2.67 14.76
C LYS A 434 -14.14 -3.67 13.73
N TYR A 435 -14.23 -3.37 12.43
CA TYR A 435 -13.85 -4.28 11.35
C TYR A 435 -12.35 -4.55 11.28
N GLN A 436 -11.50 -3.64 11.76
CA GLN A 436 -10.06 -3.81 11.85
C GLN A 436 -9.62 -4.74 12.98
N VAL A 437 -10.48 -4.96 13.97
CA VAL A 437 -10.19 -5.80 15.14
C VAL A 437 -10.87 -7.16 14.97
N PRO A 438 -10.16 -8.30 15.15
CA PRO A 438 -10.77 -9.63 15.03
C PRO A 438 -11.85 -9.84 16.10
N SER A 439 -12.82 -10.71 15.81
CA SER A 439 -13.98 -10.97 16.69
C SER A 439 -13.61 -11.44 18.10
N ASP A 440 -12.46 -12.10 18.23
CA ASP A 440 -12.00 -12.70 19.48
C ASP A 440 -11.53 -11.65 20.49
N LEU A 441 -11.07 -10.48 20.03
CA LEU A 441 -10.65 -9.36 20.88
C LEU A 441 -11.87 -8.50 21.25
N LYS A 442 -12.84 -9.11 21.94
CA LYS A 442 -14.18 -8.55 22.18
C LYS A 442 -14.14 -7.16 22.81
N ALA A 443 -13.43 -6.97 23.93
CA ALA A 443 -13.37 -5.68 24.62
C ALA A 443 -12.81 -4.56 23.74
N PHE A 444 -11.78 -4.85 22.94
CA PHE A 444 -11.26 -3.86 22.00
C PHE A 444 -12.25 -3.58 20.87
N ARG A 445 -12.83 -4.64 20.29
CA ARG A 445 -13.72 -4.54 19.13
C ARG A 445 -15.04 -3.82 19.44
N THR A 446 -15.66 -4.09 20.59
CA THR A 446 -16.97 -3.50 20.94
C THR A 446 -16.88 -2.02 21.31
N ALA A 447 -15.70 -1.54 21.69
CA ALA A 447 -15.46 -0.13 21.99
C ALA A 447 -15.29 0.76 20.74
N LEU A 448 -15.12 0.14 19.55
CA LEU A 448 -14.90 0.86 18.29
C LEU A 448 -16.22 1.01 17.50
N PRO A 449 -16.36 2.09 16.72
CA PRO A 449 -17.57 2.32 15.93
C PRO A 449 -17.71 1.30 14.80
N ALA A 450 -18.91 1.21 14.22
CA ALA A 450 -19.14 0.44 12.99
C ALA A 450 -18.84 1.26 11.72
N GLU A 451 -19.00 2.58 11.78
CA GLU A 451 -18.84 3.47 10.62
C GLU A 451 -17.80 4.57 10.90
N PRO A 452 -17.14 5.12 9.87
CA PRO A 452 -17.24 4.73 8.46
C PRO A 452 -16.46 3.44 8.15
N ILE A 453 -16.97 2.60 7.22
CA ILE A 453 -16.22 1.43 6.75
C ILE A 453 -15.01 1.86 5.91
N ASN A 454 -13.81 1.40 6.29
CA ASN A 454 -12.58 1.67 5.54
C ASN A 454 -12.40 0.66 4.40
N VAL A 455 -13.16 0.85 3.32
CA VAL A 455 -13.07 0.03 2.09
C VAL A 455 -11.66 0.08 1.50
N GLY A 456 -11.03 1.26 1.53
CA GLY A 456 -9.67 1.46 1.05
C GLY A 456 -8.65 0.55 1.71
N LEU A 457 -8.67 0.44 3.04
CA LEU A 457 -7.78 -0.44 3.79
C LEU A 457 -7.98 -1.91 3.42
N LEU A 458 -9.23 -2.36 3.26
CA LEU A 458 -9.53 -3.73 2.84
C LEU A 458 -8.94 -4.04 1.45
N LEU A 459 -9.11 -3.13 0.49
CA LEU A 459 -8.59 -3.32 -0.87
C LEU A 459 -7.07 -3.24 -0.92
N ARG A 460 -6.44 -2.39 -0.10
CA ARG A 460 -4.98 -2.33 0.05
C ARG A 460 -4.42 -3.64 0.62
N TRP A 461 -5.06 -4.19 1.64
CA TRP A 461 -4.68 -5.50 2.16
C TRP A 461 -4.93 -6.63 1.16
N THR A 462 -6.03 -6.58 0.40
CA THR A 462 -6.29 -7.53 -0.69
C THR A 462 -5.16 -7.51 -1.73
N CYS A 463 -4.68 -6.32 -2.11
CA CYS A 463 -3.52 -6.16 -3.00
C CYS A 463 -2.25 -6.77 -2.39
N GLY A 464 -1.99 -6.50 -1.11
CA GLY A 464 -0.79 -7.01 -0.42
C GLY A 464 -0.77 -8.52 -0.28
N VAL A 465 -1.90 -9.11 0.11
CA VAL A 465 -2.04 -10.56 0.31
C VAL A 465 -1.81 -11.33 -0.99
N GLU A 466 -2.24 -10.80 -2.14
CA GLU A 466 -1.98 -11.41 -3.45
C GLU A 466 -0.48 -11.67 -3.67
N GLU A 467 0.36 -10.66 -3.41
CA GLU A 467 1.81 -10.78 -3.58
C GLU A 467 2.48 -11.55 -2.44
N MET A 468 1.94 -11.49 -1.22
CA MET A 468 2.39 -12.33 -0.09
C MET A 468 2.21 -13.81 -0.41
N GLU A 469 1.04 -14.21 -0.90
CA GLU A 469 0.74 -15.59 -1.26
C GLU A 469 1.56 -16.07 -2.46
N ARG A 470 1.75 -15.22 -3.47
CA ARG A 470 2.64 -15.54 -4.60
C ARG A 470 4.06 -15.82 -4.12
N LEU A 471 4.63 -14.94 -3.29
CA LEU A 471 5.95 -15.13 -2.72
C LEU A 471 6.04 -16.40 -1.86
N ALA A 472 5.00 -16.69 -1.07
CA ALA A 472 4.93 -17.91 -0.26
C ALA A 472 4.91 -19.17 -1.13
N ARG A 473 4.14 -19.18 -2.23
CA ARG A 473 4.11 -20.31 -3.19
C ARG A 473 5.45 -20.57 -3.85
N VAL A 474 6.20 -19.52 -4.22
CA VAL A 474 7.52 -19.66 -4.85
C VAL A 474 8.60 -20.08 -3.84
N GLY A 475 8.41 -19.82 -2.55
CA GLY A 475 9.25 -20.37 -1.49
C GLY A 475 10.73 -20.01 -1.59
N SER A 476 11.61 -21.01 -1.52
CA SER A 476 13.08 -20.84 -1.51
C SER A 476 13.64 -20.20 -2.78
N ASP A 477 12.97 -20.40 -3.92
CA ASP A 477 13.48 -19.92 -5.20
C ASP A 477 13.42 -18.40 -5.28
N ALA A 478 12.37 -17.79 -4.71
CA ALA A 478 12.27 -16.34 -4.57
C ALA A 478 13.39 -15.78 -3.66
N ARG A 479 13.74 -16.50 -2.57
CA ARG A 479 14.86 -16.12 -1.69
C ARG A 479 16.20 -16.18 -2.46
N GLY A 480 16.36 -17.19 -3.31
CA GLY A 480 17.49 -17.28 -4.25
C GLY A 480 17.54 -16.12 -5.24
N GLY A 481 16.39 -15.76 -5.81
CA GLY A 481 16.24 -14.60 -6.70
C GLY A 481 16.65 -13.28 -6.03
N ILE A 482 16.19 -13.06 -4.79
CA ILE A 482 16.59 -11.89 -3.99
C ILE A 482 18.12 -11.81 -3.85
N ARG A 483 18.79 -12.90 -3.45
CA ARG A 483 20.26 -12.91 -3.30
C ARG A 483 20.98 -12.58 -4.60
N ARG A 484 20.61 -13.26 -5.69
CA ARG A 484 21.24 -13.06 -7.00
C ARG A 484 21.11 -11.60 -7.44
N TRP A 485 19.91 -11.04 -7.33
CA TRP A 485 19.65 -9.64 -7.67
C TRP A 485 20.47 -8.68 -6.79
N VAL A 486 20.48 -8.87 -5.47
CA VAL A 486 21.24 -7.98 -4.55
C VAL A 486 22.72 -7.97 -4.89
N TYR A 487 23.33 -9.13 -5.11
CA TYR A 487 24.76 -9.20 -5.44
C TYR A 487 25.07 -8.59 -6.80
N ALA A 488 24.25 -8.90 -7.81
CA ALA A 488 24.45 -8.38 -9.16
C ALA A 488 24.29 -6.86 -9.25
N VAL A 489 23.29 -6.27 -8.58
CA VAL A 489 23.11 -4.80 -8.58
C VAL A 489 24.22 -4.09 -7.79
N LYS A 490 24.69 -4.67 -6.67
CA LYS A 490 25.84 -4.12 -5.95
C LYS A 490 27.12 -4.15 -6.81
N ASP A 491 27.35 -5.24 -7.53
CA ASP A 491 28.48 -5.36 -8.47
C ASP A 491 28.37 -4.32 -9.60
N LEU A 492 27.18 -4.20 -10.20
CA LEU A 492 26.87 -3.21 -11.22
C LEU A 492 27.18 -1.78 -10.77
N ILE A 493 26.71 -1.38 -9.58
CA ILE A 493 26.99 -0.05 -9.01
C ILE A 493 28.50 0.17 -8.85
N ARG A 494 29.23 -0.81 -8.31
CA ARG A 494 30.68 -0.70 -8.08
C ARG A 494 31.46 -0.57 -9.39
N ARG A 495 31.05 -1.29 -10.44
CA ARG A 495 31.74 -1.32 -11.73
C ARG A 495 31.44 -0.09 -12.59
N GLU A 496 30.19 0.35 -12.61
CA GLU A 496 29.71 1.25 -13.67
C GLU A 496 29.28 2.64 -13.17
N CYS A 497 29.12 2.83 -11.85
CA CYS A 497 28.58 4.07 -11.29
C CYS A 497 29.60 4.76 -10.37
N PRO A 498 30.63 5.43 -10.91
CA PRO A 498 31.67 6.04 -10.08
C PRO A 498 31.10 7.06 -9.09
N ASN A 499 30.06 7.80 -9.45
CA ASN A 499 29.43 8.82 -8.62
C ASN A 499 28.41 8.28 -7.60
N LEU A 500 28.27 6.96 -7.49
CA LEU A 500 27.46 6.32 -6.47
C LEU A 500 28.37 5.60 -5.47
N GLU A 501 28.14 5.86 -4.18
CA GLU A 501 28.88 5.22 -3.10
C GLU A 501 27.93 4.37 -2.28
N LEU A 502 28.10 3.03 -2.30
CA LEU A 502 27.32 2.12 -1.50
C LEU A 502 27.52 2.39 -0.01
N MET A 503 26.44 2.39 0.75
CA MET A 503 26.52 2.46 2.21
C MET A 503 27.21 1.20 2.77
N PRO A 504 28.05 1.33 3.81
CA PRO A 504 28.70 0.19 4.43
C PRO A 504 27.70 -0.87 4.86
N GLU A 505 27.94 -2.11 4.46
CA GLU A 505 27.18 -3.25 4.96
C GLU A 505 27.48 -3.43 6.44
N SER A 506 26.43 -3.54 7.23
CA SER A 506 26.59 -3.78 8.66
C SER A 506 26.44 -5.27 8.91
N SER A 507 27.47 -5.92 9.42
CA SER A 507 27.32 -7.24 10.03
C SER A 507 26.40 -7.10 11.24
N CYS A 508 25.14 -7.54 11.13
CA CYS A 508 24.36 -7.86 12.32
C CYS A 508 24.58 -9.34 12.62
N PRO A 509 24.99 -9.73 13.84
CA PRO A 509 25.18 -11.13 14.24
C PRO A 509 23.87 -11.92 14.36
N THR A 510 22.69 -11.29 14.34
CA THR A 510 21.44 -12.03 14.11
C THR A 510 21.58 -12.65 12.72
N SER A 511 21.75 -13.98 12.68
CA SER A 511 22.22 -14.71 11.51
C SER A 511 21.51 -14.26 10.25
N GLU A 512 22.20 -14.38 9.10
CA GLU A 512 21.61 -14.25 7.77
C GLU A 512 20.21 -14.90 7.69
N ALA A 513 19.95 -15.96 8.48
CA ALA A 513 18.65 -16.61 8.65
C ALA A 513 17.46 -15.73 9.15
N SER A 514 17.68 -14.50 9.62
CA SER A 514 16.59 -13.60 10.06
C SER A 514 16.02 -12.74 8.94
N GLN A 515 16.83 -12.43 7.92
CA GLN A 515 16.44 -11.58 6.80
C GLN A 515 15.94 -12.43 5.64
N LEU A 516 14.89 -11.97 5.00
CA LEU A 516 14.32 -12.66 3.86
C LEU A 516 15.37 -12.83 2.75
N GLY A 517 15.72 -14.08 2.47
CA GLY A 517 16.75 -14.42 1.48
C GLY A 517 18.18 -14.34 1.98
N GLY A 518 18.44 -14.07 3.26
CA GLY A 518 19.80 -14.07 3.81
C GLY A 518 20.62 -12.82 3.52
N VAL A 519 20.01 -11.78 2.96
CA VAL A 519 20.70 -10.55 2.56
C VAL A 519 19.85 -9.31 2.82
N ASN A 520 20.51 -8.18 3.01
CA ASN A 520 19.83 -6.89 2.98
C ASN A 520 19.37 -6.57 1.55
N SER A 521 18.06 -6.70 1.33
CA SER A 521 17.39 -6.46 0.05
C SER A 521 17.05 -4.98 -0.24
N ILE A 522 17.58 -4.05 0.57
CA ILE A 522 17.55 -2.61 0.35
C ILE A 522 18.98 -2.11 0.11
N ILE A 523 19.31 -1.84 -1.15
CA ILE A 523 20.62 -1.34 -1.58
C ILE A 523 20.61 0.18 -1.45
N SER A 524 21.34 0.69 -0.47
CA SER A 524 21.42 2.13 -0.15
C SER A 524 22.74 2.72 -0.64
N PHE A 525 22.70 3.90 -1.26
CA PHE A 525 23.90 4.58 -1.76
C PHE A 525 23.76 6.11 -1.71
N ARG A 526 24.91 6.78 -1.61
CA ARG A 526 25.07 8.23 -1.72
C ARG A 526 25.26 8.60 -3.19
N LEU A 527 24.81 9.79 -3.58
CA LEU A 527 25.15 10.40 -4.86
C LEU A 527 26.22 11.45 -4.58
N LEU A 528 27.34 11.33 -5.27
CA LEU A 528 28.48 12.21 -5.12
C LEU A 528 28.54 13.20 -6.29
N THR A 529 28.86 14.47 -6.02
CA THR A 529 29.05 15.42 -7.11
C THR A 529 30.28 15.05 -7.95
N SER A 530 30.25 15.40 -9.24
CA SER A 530 31.37 15.15 -10.14
C SER A 530 32.58 16.06 -9.88
N GLU A 531 32.40 17.21 -9.22
CA GLU A 531 33.45 18.23 -9.03
C GLU A 531 34.36 17.90 -7.84
N ASP A 532 33.77 17.60 -6.68
CA ASP A 532 34.48 17.47 -5.40
C ASP A 532 34.22 16.12 -4.69
N ARG A 533 33.45 15.22 -5.31
CA ARG A 533 33.01 13.95 -4.71
C ARG A 533 32.22 14.12 -3.41
N ALA A 534 31.69 15.32 -3.12
CA ALA A 534 30.87 15.54 -1.95
C ALA A 534 29.48 14.89 -2.11
N PRO A 535 28.89 14.36 -1.03
CA PRO A 535 27.55 13.81 -1.06
C PRO A 535 26.49 14.89 -1.28
N LEU A 536 25.49 14.59 -2.10
CA LEU A 536 24.35 15.49 -2.31
C LEU A 536 23.52 15.65 -1.03
N ALA A 537 23.15 16.90 -0.77
CA ALA A 537 22.25 17.24 0.33
C ALA A 537 20.83 16.68 0.13
N THR A 538 20.11 16.47 1.22
CA THR A 538 18.73 15.93 1.26
C THR A 538 17.77 16.64 0.30
N ALA A 539 17.87 17.97 0.17
CA ALA A 539 16.98 18.74 -0.71
C ALA A 539 17.19 18.39 -2.19
N ALA A 540 18.45 18.30 -2.64
CA ALA A 540 18.78 17.90 -4.00
C ALA A 540 18.35 16.46 -4.30
N LEU A 541 18.56 15.54 -3.35
CA LEU A 541 18.10 14.15 -3.50
C LEU A 541 16.56 14.03 -3.59
N LYS A 542 15.80 14.87 -2.86
CA LYS A 542 14.34 14.92 -2.98
C LYS A 542 13.91 15.38 -4.37
N GLN A 543 14.63 16.34 -4.97
CA GLN A 543 14.36 16.79 -6.32
C GLN A 543 14.67 15.71 -7.36
N ILE A 544 15.85 15.07 -7.26
CA ILE A 544 16.21 13.94 -8.13
C ILE A 544 15.18 12.81 -8.01
N HIS A 545 14.79 12.44 -6.79
CA HIS A 545 13.76 11.42 -6.55
C HIS A 545 12.44 11.77 -7.24
N ARG A 546 11.99 13.02 -7.16
CA ARG A 546 10.79 13.48 -7.88
C ARG A 546 10.93 13.29 -9.39
N TRP A 547 12.04 13.72 -9.98
CA TRP A 547 12.29 13.59 -11.42
C TRP A 547 12.41 12.13 -11.89
N LEU A 548 12.89 11.21 -11.04
CA LEU A 548 12.93 9.78 -11.39
C LEU A 548 11.54 9.23 -11.70
N THR A 549 10.49 9.72 -11.04
CA THR A 549 9.11 9.22 -11.17
C THR A 549 8.34 9.75 -12.40
N ALA A 550 8.91 10.69 -13.15
CA ALA A 550 8.30 11.37 -14.28
C ALA A 550 9.17 11.33 -15.54
N ASP A 551 8.55 11.55 -16.70
CA ASP A 551 9.28 11.91 -17.92
C ASP A 551 9.78 13.36 -17.77
N VAL A 552 11.10 13.52 -17.76
CA VAL A 552 11.77 14.83 -17.65
C VAL A 552 12.69 15.09 -18.84
N SER A 553 12.51 14.36 -19.93
CA SER A 553 13.32 14.51 -21.15
C SER A 553 13.25 15.92 -21.75
N GLY A 554 12.09 16.57 -21.63
CA GLY A 554 11.86 17.96 -22.04
C GLY A 554 12.43 19.02 -21.09
N LEU A 555 12.89 18.64 -19.89
CA LEU A 555 13.59 19.53 -18.96
C LEU A 555 15.11 19.54 -19.18
N LEU A 556 15.63 18.59 -19.97
CA LEU A 556 17.06 18.53 -20.26
C LEU A 556 17.48 19.65 -21.22
N PRO A 557 18.67 20.27 -21.02
CA PRO A 557 19.18 21.33 -21.89
C PRO A 557 19.39 20.82 -23.33
N ASP A 558 19.45 21.73 -24.30
CA ASP A 558 19.59 21.39 -25.73
C ASP A 558 20.84 20.54 -26.04
N CYS A 559 21.90 20.70 -25.25
CA CYS A 559 23.14 19.92 -25.38
C CYS A 559 23.01 18.45 -24.95
N ALA A 560 21.90 18.05 -24.33
CA ALA A 560 21.68 16.66 -23.92
C ALA A 560 21.45 15.75 -25.14
N GLY A 561 22.21 14.65 -25.17
CA GLY A 561 22.16 13.68 -26.26
C GLY A 561 20.85 12.88 -26.30
N GLU A 562 20.60 12.20 -27.41
CA GLU A 562 19.36 11.43 -27.61
C GLU A 562 19.20 10.30 -26.57
N GLU A 563 20.28 9.60 -26.22
CA GLU A 563 20.24 8.55 -25.21
C GLU A 563 19.95 9.11 -23.81
N GLU A 564 20.50 10.28 -23.46
CA GLU A 564 20.21 10.94 -22.18
C GLU A 564 18.73 11.33 -22.09
N ARG A 565 18.14 11.80 -23.21
CA ARG A 565 16.69 12.10 -23.30
C ARG A 565 15.84 10.83 -23.17
N ARG A 566 16.25 9.73 -23.82
CA ARG A 566 15.57 8.43 -23.69
C ARG A 566 15.58 7.93 -22.25
N LEU A 567 16.72 8.00 -21.57
CA LEU A 567 16.82 7.66 -20.14
C LEU A 567 15.98 8.58 -19.26
N ALA A 568 15.98 9.90 -19.53
CA ALA A 568 15.19 10.86 -18.77
C ALA A 568 13.67 10.70 -18.93
N ALA A 569 13.21 10.09 -20.03
CA ALA A 569 11.80 9.78 -20.26
C ALA A 569 11.28 8.59 -19.45
N LEU A 570 12.17 7.70 -18.99
CA LEU A 570 11.78 6.51 -18.23
C LEU A 570 11.12 6.90 -16.91
N ARG A 571 10.14 6.14 -16.45
CA ARG A 571 9.57 6.29 -15.10
C ARG A 571 10.15 5.25 -14.17
N CYS A 572 10.95 5.70 -13.21
CA CYS A 572 11.66 4.85 -12.26
C CYS A 572 11.16 5.15 -10.84
N PHE A 573 10.55 4.15 -10.20
CA PHE A 573 10.09 4.27 -8.82
C PHE A 573 11.13 3.65 -7.90
N ILE A 574 11.85 4.47 -7.15
CA ILE A 574 12.87 4.02 -6.19
C ILE A 574 12.52 4.49 -4.77
N GLY A 575 13.25 3.99 -3.76
CA GLY A 575 13.04 4.41 -2.38
C GLY A 575 13.27 5.91 -2.19
N GLN A 576 12.41 6.57 -1.41
CA GLN A 576 12.58 8.00 -1.10
C GLN A 576 13.94 8.29 -0.46
N PRO A 577 14.45 9.52 -0.56
CA PRO A 577 15.64 9.90 0.19
C PRO A 577 15.45 9.70 1.69
N VAL A 578 16.47 9.17 2.35
CA VAL A 578 16.51 9.06 3.82
C VAL A 578 17.66 9.91 4.32
N ALA A 579 17.35 10.87 5.19
CA ALA A 579 18.37 11.62 5.91
C ALA A 579 18.95 10.76 7.03
N ILE A 580 20.27 10.74 7.14
CA ILE A 580 21.03 9.99 8.12
C ILE A 580 22.12 10.93 8.65
N GLY A 581 21.89 11.51 9.82
CA GLY A 581 22.77 12.56 10.32
C GLY A 581 22.84 13.72 9.33
N ASP A 582 24.04 14.06 8.88
CA ASP A 582 24.31 15.15 7.94
C ASP A 582 24.23 14.71 6.46
N LEU A 583 23.93 13.44 6.22
CA LEU A 583 23.93 12.81 4.91
C LEU A 583 22.53 12.41 4.47
N ALA A 584 22.38 12.09 3.19
CA ALA A 584 21.19 11.44 2.69
C ALA A 584 21.51 10.40 1.60
N VAL A 585 20.65 9.40 1.49
CA VAL A 585 20.85 8.25 0.59
C VAL A 585 19.62 7.99 -0.27
N LEU A 586 19.86 7.50 -1.48
CA LEU A 586 18.86 6.86 -2.33
C LEU A 586 18.95 5.34 -2.20
N ARG A 587 17.86 4.66 -2.58
CA ARG A 587 17.69 3.23 -2.29
C ARG A 587 17.01 2.50 -3.45
N LEU A 588 17.62 1.41 -3.89
CA LEU A 588 16.99 0.41 -4.76
C LEU A 588 16.58 -0.79 -3.90
N ALA A 589 15.34 -1.22 -4.01
CA ALA A 589 14.83 -2.35 -3.24
C ALA A 589 14.03 -3.30 -4.12
N ILE A 590 14.33 -4.60 -3.99
CA ILE A 590 13.52 -5.66 -4.58
C ILE A 590 12.25 -5.86 -3.75
N GLY A 591 11.10 -6.02 -4.40
CA GLY A 591 9.81 -6.34 -3.78
C GLY A 591 9.37 -7.79 -4.01
N ALA A 592 8.29 -8.20 -3.35
CA ALA A 592 7.74 -9.56 -3.43
C ALA A 592 7.40 -9.97 -4.88
N ALA A 593 6.80 -9.08 -5.67
CA ALA A 593 6.45 -9.38 -7.06
C ALA A 593 7.67 -9.74 -7.93
N LEU A 594 8.74 -8.93 -7.86
CA LEU A 594 9.99 -9.19 -8.58
C LEU A 594 10.75 -10.38 -7.99
N ALA A 595 10.73 -10.57 -6.67
CA ALA A 595 11.33 -11.72 -6.03
C ALA A 595 10.65 -13.03 -6.48
N ALA A 596 9.31 -13.04 -6.56
CA ALA A 596 8.55 -14.17 -7.08
C ALA A 596 8.87 -14.43 -8.55
N GLU A 597 8.91 -13.39 -9.39
CA GLU A 597 9.27 -13.51 -10.81
C GLU A 597 10.66 -14.12 -11.01
N LEU A 598 11.68 -13.65 -10.29
CA LEU A 598 13.04 -14.20 -10.32
C LEU A 598 13.16 -15.62 -9.77
N GLY A 599 12.20 -16.04 -8.93
CA GLY A 599 12.11 -17.39 -8.41
C GLY A 599 11.39 -18.33 -9.38
N GLU A 600 10.34 -17.87 -10.03
CA GLU A 600 9.58 -18.61 -11.06
C GLU A 600 10.41 -18.83 -12.33
N ASP A 601 11.15 -17.79 -12.77
CA ASP A 601 12.03 -17.86 -13.93
C ASP A 601 13.36 -17.13 -13.66
N PRO A 602 14.42 -17.86 -13.28
CA PRO A 602 15.74 -17.26 -13.06
C PRO A 602 16.36 -16.58 -14.30
N SER A 603 15.91 -16.90 -15.52
CA SER A 603 16.47 -16.34 -16.76
C SER A 603 16.13 -14.87 -16.95
N VAL A 604 15.04 -14.38 -16.33
CA VAL A 604 14.63 -12.98 -16.39
C VAL A 604 15.60 -12.03 -15.68
N LEU A 605 16.53 -12.56 -14.86
CA LEU A 605 17.52 -11.75 -14.14
C LEU A 605 18.31 -10.83 -15.07
N GLU A 606 18.69 -11.29 -16.27
CA GLU A 606 19.43 -10.45 -17.22
C GLU A 606 18.60 -9.25 -17.69
N THR A 607 17.31 -9.46 -17.99
CA THR A 607 16.38 -8.38 -18.35
C THR A 607 16.22 -7.40 -17.19
N VAL A 608 16.05 -7.91 -15.97
CA VAL A 608 15.93 -7.11 -14.74
C VAL A 608 17.19 -6.27 -14.50
N LEU A 609 18.39 -6.81 -14.73
CA LEU A 609 19.64 -6.07 -14.59
C LEU A 609 19.78 -4.97 -15.66
N ARG A 610 19.33 -5.20 -16.89
CA ARG A 610 19.26 -4.15 -17.92
C ARG A 610 18.27 -3.03 -17.55
N GLU A 611 17.22 -3.33 -16.80
CA GLU A 611 16.37 -2.28 -16.21
C GLU A 611 17.11 -1.52 -15.12
N ASP A 612 17.85 -2.20 -14.24
CA ASP A 612 18.64 -1.58 -13.19
C ASP A 612 19.73 -0.65 -13.78
N GLU A 613 20.40 -1.07 -14.86
CA GLU A 613 21.31 -0.23 -15.66
C GLU A 613 20.62 1.05 -16.15
N LYS A 614 19.39 0.96 -16.66
CA LYS A 614 18.62 2.15 -17.09
C LYS A 614 18.26 3.07 -15.93
N VAL A 615 17.92 2.53 -14.76
CA VAL A 615 17.65 3.35 -13.56
C VAL A 615 18.91 4.09 -13.14
N LEU A 616 20.05 3.40 -13.09
CA LEU A 616 21.34 3.99 -12.75
C LEU A 616 21.80 5.02 -13.80
N GLY A 617 21.57 4.75 -15.08
CA GLY A 617 21.80 5.67 -16.19
C GLY A 617 20.96 6.94 -16.05
N LYS A 618 19.65 6.82 -15.76
CA LYS A 618 18.79 7.98 -15.49
C LYS A 618 19.29 8.77 -14.27
N ILE A 619 19.72 8.11 -13.19
CA ILE A 619 20.32 8.79 -12.04
C ILE A 619 21.57 9.59 -12.46
N GLY A 620 22.43 9.01 -13.30
CA GLY A 620 23.61 9.69 -13.84
C GLY A 620 23.26 10.94 -14.66
N VAL A 621 22.26 10.85 -15.53
CA VAL A 621 21.76 11.99 -16.32
C VAL A 621 21.21 13.09 -15.41
N LEU A 622 20.38 12.74 -14.44
CA LEU A 622 19.83 13.71 -13.49
C LEU A 622 20.93 14.36 -12.65
N LEU A 623 21.91 13.58 -12.19
CA LEU A 623 23.06 14.10 -11.44
C LEU A 623 23.87 15.11 -12.26
N LYS A 624 24.05 14.84 -13.56
CA LYS A 624 24.77 15.72 -14.49
C LYS A 624 24.05 17.06 -14.71
N TYR A 625 22.72 17.05 -14.81
CA TYR A 625 21.94 18.22 -15.21
C TYR A 625 21.12 18.88 -14.09
N HIS A 626 21.13 18.36 -12.85
CA HIS A 626 20.25 18.86 -11.77
C HIS A 626 20.40 20.34 -11.42
N LYS A 627 21.54 20.99 -11.75
CA LYS A 627 21.76 22.42 -11.48
C LYS A 627 21.14 23.30 -12.57
N ALA A 628 20.89 22.74 -13.76
CA ALA A 628 20.37 23.44 -14.94
C ALA A 628 18.87 23.19 -15.18
N MET A 629 18.31 22.14 -14.56
CA MET A 629 16.89 21.81 -14.52
C MET A 629 16.21 22.46 -13.31
#